data_AF-A0A7L0KA83-F1
#
_entry.id   AF-A0A7L0KA83-F1
#
_cell.length_a   1.000
_cell.length_b   1.000
_cell.length_c   1.000
_cell.angle_alpha   90.00
_cell.angle_beta   90.00
_cell.angle_gamma   90.00
#
_symmetry.space_group_name_H-M   'P 1'
#
loop_
_entity.id
_entity.type
_entity.pdbx_description
1 polymer ?
#
loop_
_entity_poly.entity_id
_entity_poly.type
_entity_poly.pdbx_seq_one_letter_code
_entity_poly.pdbx_strand_id
1 'polypeptide(L)'
;LQEVEILKVELEASQRQLEGKDEALRILQSMAVFDKATSHTKAMLQKTEEEKRTLEKEINILQWEIEFDQDRFKNIEDTWTEKYDRICCENAALKEALKLRTEEVRTLKSENAILNQQCLEFLAMLDVNKQKVFQENMSLKKSDITDITGLELAVLGACTCNTSEGQPCSCAKMAAVTRKQLLHLKQEIELLKKSKDEAYITADAFRIAFEQQLMQRKDQALRLAEVIKIKKETKFINWRRLKEDGSVKLQGNKNSLGQKLSGLLSSDVDSRKVDELDNPHEILKMLIDLVNDKEEALAHQRKVSYMLARAVELKGAAWAQDTEDQGKAVQPLGPPGPGHTCCCDLASQNALSSASDANGFENSVKVLRKSHSWPSQTTQYEEDDSCG
;
A
#
# COMPACT_ATOMS: atom_id res chain seq x y z
N LEU A 1 12.64 -6.40 117.03
CA LEU A 1 13.00 -5.02 116.63
C LEU A 1 14.20 -5.00 115.68
N GLN A 2 15.32 -5.65 116.00
CA GLN A 2 16.52 -5.68 115.16
C GLN A 2 16.32 -6.34 113.77
N GLU A 3 15.62 -7.48 113.70
CA GLU A 3 15.33 -8.16 112.42
C GLU A 3 14.46 -7.33 111.47
N VAL A 4 13.50 -6.58 112.01
CA VAL A 4 12.62 -5.69 111.22
C VAL A 4 13.43 -4.57 110.57
N GLU A 5 14.44 -4.05 111.26
CA GLU A 5 15.28 -2.97 110.75
C GLU A 5 16.26 -3.49 109.66
N ILE A 6 16.79 -4.70 109.84
CA ILE A 6 17.61 -5.38 108.81
C ILE A 6 16.79 -5.60 107.53
N LEU A 7 15.58 -6.13 107.65
CA LEU A 7 14.69 -6.36 106.51
C LEU A 7 14.29 -5.08 105.79
N LYS A 8 14.13 -3.95 106.50
CA LYS A 8 13.90 -2.65 105.86
C LYS A 8 15.09 -2.20 105.02
N VAL A 9 16.31 -2.32 105.56
CA VAL A 9 17.54 -1.95 104.83
C VAL A 9 17.72 -2.84 103.60
N GLU A 10 17.45 -4.15 103.70
CA GLU A 10 17.49 -5.07 102.58
C GLU A 10 16.41 -4.79 101.54
N LEU A 11 15.20 -4.42 101.97
CA LEU A 11 14.11 -4.01 101.08
C LEU A 11 14.48 -2.72 100.33
N GLU A 12 15.01 -1.71 101.01
CA GLU A 12 15.50 -0.49 100.36
C GLU A 12 16.66 -0.75 99.39
N ALA A 13 17.60 -1.64 99.76
CA ALA A 13 18.68 -2.04 98.88
C ALA A 13 18.16 -2.76 97.61
N SER A 14 17.19 -3.67 97.79
CA SER A 14 16.53 -4.38 96.69
C SER A 14 15.73 -3.42 95.80
N GLN A 15 15.07 -2.43 96.39
CA GLN A 15 14.32 -1.42 95.66
C GLN A 15 15.23 -0.52 94.82
N ARG A 16 16.36 -0.04 95.37
CA ARG A 16 17.37 0.70 94.59
C ARG A 16 17.96 -0.16 93.46
N GLN A 17 18.15 -1.46 93.70
CA GLN A 17 18.63 -2.39 92.66
C GLN A 17 17.59 -2.59 91.55
N LEU A 18 16.31 -2.68 91.91
CA LEU A 18 15.22 -2.78 90.94
C LEU A 18 15.11 -1.51 90.09
N GLU A 19 15.12 -0.34 90.72
CA GLU A 19 15.13 0.96 90.03
C GLU A 19 16.32 1.09 89.07
N GLY A 20 17.51 0.62 89.48
CA GLY A 20 18.69 0.58 88.61
C GLY A 20 18.55 -0.36 87.42
N LYS A 21 17.88 -1.52 87.59
CA LYS A 21 17.57 -2.44 86.48
C LYS A 21 16.53 -1.86 85.54
N ASP A 22 15.52 -1.18 86.06
CA ASP A 22 14.47 -0.54 85.26
C ASP A 22 15.04 0.60 84.40
N GLU A 23 15.97 1.38 84.93
CA GLU A 23 16.65 2.43 84.16
C GLU A 23 17.57 1.83 83.08
N ALA A 24 18.34 0.79 83.41
CA ALA A 24 19.17 0.09 82.43
C ALA A 24 18.34 -0.52 81.29
N LEU A 25 17.18 -1.09 81.62
CA LEU A 25 16.24 -1.64 80.64
C LEU A 25 15.69 -0.55 79.72
N ARG A 26 15.33 0.62 80.26
CA ARG A 26 14.87 1.77 79.48
C ARG A 26 15.93 2.26 78.50
N ILE A 27 17.19 2.31 78.92
CA ILE A 27 18.33 2.70 78.07
C ILE A 27 18.52 1.69 76.93
N LEU A 28 18.50 0.39 77.23
CA LEU A 28 18.65 -0.66 76.20
C LEU A 28 17.51 -0.66 75.18
N GLN A 29 16.27 -0.44 75.63
CA GLN A 29 15.12 -0.31 74.73
C GLN A 29 15.23 0.91 73.82
N SER A 30 15.63 2.06 74.37
CA SER A 30 15.88 3.28 73.59
C SER A 30 16.94 3.05 72.50
N MET A 31 18.04 2.38 72.86
CA MET A 31 19.13 2.05 71.93
C MET A 31 18.66 1.09 70.82
N ALA A 32 17.89 0.06 71.17
CA ALA A 32 17.34 -0.89 70.19
C ALA A 32 16.37 -0.23 69.19
N VAL A 33 15.54 0.72 69.65
CA VAL A 33 14.65 1.50 68.77
C VAL A 33 15.46 2.39 67.83
N PHE A 34 16.50 3.05 68.34
CA PHE A 34 17.39 3.90 67.56
C PHE A 34 18.17 3.11 66.49
N ASP A 35 18.71 1.95 66.83
CA ASP A 35 19.43 1.07 65.90
C ASP A 35 18.51 0.57 64.78
N LYS A 36 17.26 0.21 65.11
CA LYS A 36 16.27 -0.22 64.13
C LYS A 36 15.88 0.91 63.16
N ALA A 37 15.67 2.12 63.67
CA ALA A 37 15.41 3.30 62.83
C ALA A 37 16.60 3.63 61.91
N THR A 38 17.82 3.51 62.43
CA THR A 38 19.06 3.73 61.66
C THR A 38 19.26 2.67 60.58
N SER A 39 18.93 1.39 60.87
CA SER A 39 19.00 0.30 59.89
C SER A 39 17.99 0.48 58.75
N HIS A 40 16.74 0.84 59.06
CA HIS A 40 15.71 1.13 58.04
C HIS A 40 16.14 2.26 57.11
N THR A 41 16.67 3.36 57.67
CA THR A 41 17.16 4.50 56.88
C THR A 41 18.31 4.10 55.96
N LYS A 42 19.27 3.31 56.44
CA LYS A 42 20.38 2.79 55.61
C LYS A 42 19.87 1.91 54.46
N ALA A 43 18.92 1.02 54.73
CA ALA A 43 18.33 0.15 53.70
C ALA A 43 17.55 0.95 52.65
N MET A 44 16.81 1.98 53.07
CA MET A 44 16.09 2.86 52.15
C MET A 44 17.04 3.63 51.24
N LEU A 45 18.15 4.16 51.76
CA LEU A 45 19.17 4.84 50.96
C LEU A 45 19.79 3.91 49.91
N GLN A 46 20.15 2.68 50.30
CA GLN A 46 20.69 1.68 49.37
C GLN A 46 19.69 1.36 48.25
N LYS A 47 18.41 1.20 48.58
CA LYS A 47 17.35 0.97 47.59
C LYS A 47 17.24 2.14 46.61
N THR A 48 17.25 3.38 47.11
CA THR A 48 17.22 4.58 46.25
C THR A 48 18.45 4.66 45.35
N GLU A 49 19.64 4.27 45.84
CA GLU A 49 20.86 4.21 45.01
C GLU A 49 20.79 3.13 43.93
N GLU A 50 20.15 2.00 44.20
CA GLU A 50 19.87 0.96 43.20
C GLU A 50 18.90 1.46 42.13
N GLU A 51 17.80 2.08 42.54
CA GLU A 51 16.82 2.69 41.63
C GLU A 51 17.46 3.79 40.77
N LYS A 52 18.31 4.63 41.36
CA LYS A 52 19.11 5.61 40.62
C LYS A 52 20.01 4.94 39.58
N ARG A 53 20.73 3.87 39.95
CA ARG A 53 21.58 3.11 39.02
C ARG A 53 20.78 2.46 37.89
N THR A 54 19.53 2.04 38.15
CA THR A 54 18.66 1.51 37.08
C THR A 54 18.19 2.61 36.14
N LEU A 55 17.76 3.76 36.67
CA LEU A 55 17.35 4.91 35.86
C LEU A 55 18.51 5.45 35.02
N GLU A 56 19.73 5.49 35.55
CA GLU A 56 20.92 5.89 34.78
C GLU A 56 21.16 4.95 33.57
N LYS A 57 20.92 3.65 33.71
CA LYS A 57 21.03 2.70 32.57
C LYS A 57 19.94 2.94 31.54
N GLU A 58 18.71 3.17 31.97
CA GLU A 58 17.58 3.48 31.08
C GLU A 58 17.83 4.78 30.32
N ILE A 59 18.30 5.83 31.00
CA ILE A 59 18.70 7.10 30.36
C ILE A 59 19.76 6.86 29.30
N ASN A 60 20.81 6.08 29.61
CA ASN A 60 21.85 5.78 28.63
C ASN A 60 21.27 5.04 27.41
N ILE A 61 20.42 4.03 27.60
CA ILE A 61 19.79 3.29 26.50
C ILE A 61 18.93 4.22 25.65
N LEU A 62 18.08 5.04 26.28
CA LEU A 62 17.23 6.01 25.57
C LEU A 62 18.06 7.02 24.79
N GLN A 63 19.19 7.47 25.34
CA GLN A 63 20.07 8.40 24.66
C GLN A 63 20.70 7.78 23.40
N TRP A 64 21.14 6.52 23.48
CA TRP A 64 21.59 5.77 22.31
C TRP A 64 20.48 5.58 21.26
N GLU A 65 19.25 5.26 21.69
CA GLU A 65 18.10 5.11 20.80
C GLU A 65 17.78 6.43 20.07
N ILE A 66 17.83 7.54 20.78
CA ILE A 66 17.63 8.88 20.20
C ILE A 66 18.72 9.19 19.16
N GLU A 67 20.00 8.99 19.49
CA GLU A 67 21.10 9.25 18.56
C GLU A 67 21.01 8.36 17.31
N PHE A 68 20.67 7.09 17.49
CA PHE A 68 20.46 6.15 16.39
C PHE A 68 19.29 6.57 15.49
N ASP A 69 18.16 6.95 16.08
CA ASP A 69 17.01 7.42 15.31
C ASP A 69 17.31 8.74 14.60
N GLN A 70 18.04 9.67 15.23
CA GLN A 70 18.48 10.92 14.60
C GLN A 70 19.33 10.66 13.35
N ASP A 71 20.32 9.76 13.44
CA ASP A 71 21.14 9.38 12.29
C ASP A 71 20.31 8.73 11.18
N ARG A 72 19.39 7.83 11.56
CA ARG A 72 18.46 7.21 10.62
C ARG A 72 17.58 8.24 9.90
N PHE A 73 17.03 9.21 10.63
CA PHE A 73 16.21 10.27 10.05
C PHE A 73 17.00 11.14 9.09
N LYS A 74 18.22 11.54 9.47
CA LYS A 74 19.11 12.32 8.61
C LYS A 74 19.41 11.60 7.30
N ASN A 75 19.75 10.32 7.35
CA ASN A 75 20.01 9.52 6.15
C ASN A 75 18.76 9.41 5.23
N ILE A 76 17.56 9.31 5.82
CA ILE A 76 16.31 9.31 5.07
C ILE A 76 16.07 10.68 4.41
N GLU A 77 16.28 11.77 5.14
CA GLU A 77 16.15 13.14 4.66
C GLU A 77 17.10 13.43 3.49
N ASP A 78 18.38 13.06 3.63
CA ASP A 78 19.39 13.19 2.57
C ASP A 78 18.97 12.40 1.32
N THR A 79 18.55 11.14 1.50
CA THR A 79 18.09 10.29 0.40
C THR A 79 16.86 10.87 -0.32
N TRP A 80 15.94 11.50 0.41
CA TRP A 80 14.76 12.13 -0.20
C TRP A 80 15.10 13.42 -0.92
N THR A 81 16.01 14.21 -0.37
CA THR A 81 16.53 15.43 -1.00
C THR A 81 17.19 15.10 -2.34
N GLU A 82 18.07 14.10 -2.39
CA GLU A 82 18.70 13.67 -3.65
C GLU A 82 17.68 13.19 -4.69
N LYS A 83 16.64 12.45 -4.27
CA LYS A 83 15.58 12.01 -5.18
C LYS A 83 14.77 13.20 -5.72
N TYR A 84 14.46 14.17 -4.85
CA TYR A 84 13.75 15.37 -5.23
C TYR A 84 14.56 16.19 -6.24
N ASP A 85 15.84 16.41 -5.98
CA ASP A 85 16.73 17.14 -6.87
C ASP A 85 16.87 16.47 -8.23
N ARG A 86 17.01 15.13 -8.26
CA ARG A 86 17.03 14.38 -9.52
C ARG A 86 15.74 14.58 -10.33
N ILE A 87 14.57 14.50 -9.70
CA ILE A 87 13.28 14.71 -10.36
C ILE A 87 13.16 16.16 -10.85
N CYS A 88 13.63 17.14 -10.08
CA CYS A 88 13.65 18.53 -10.50
C CYS A 88 14.51 18.75 -11.76
N CYS A 89 15.70 18.15 -11.81
CA CYS A 89 16.58 18.18 -12.97
C CYS A 89 15.93 17.51 -14.19
N GLU A 90 15.34 16.32 -14.02
CA GLU A 90 14.63 15.61 -15.08
C GLU A 90 13.45 16.42 -15.62
N ASN A 91 12.64 17.02 -14.75
CA ASN A 91 11.52 17.88 -15.12
C ASN A 91 11.98 19.14 -15.87
N ALA A 92 13.08 19.75 -15.45
CA ALA A 92 13.66 20.89 -16.17
C ALA A 92 14.11 20.49 -17.58
N ALA A 93 14.78 19.34 -17.72
CA ALA A 93 15.20 18.82 -19.03
C ALA A 93 14.00 18.50 -19.94
N LEU A 94 12.96 17.87 -19.41
CA LEU A 94 11.72 17.58 -20.15
C LEU A 94 11.00 18.86 -20.58
N LYS A 95 10.98 19.88 -19.73
CA LYS A 95 10.36 21.18 -20.04
C LYS A 95 11.08 21.88 -21.19
N GLU A 96 12.42 21.86 -21.20
CA GLU A 96 13.19 22.42 -22.31
C GLU A 96 13.04 21.60 -23.60
N ALA A 97 13.04 20.27 -23.50
CA ALA A 97 12.78 19.40 -24.65
C ALA A 97 11.38 19.67 -25.27
N LEU A 98 10.36 19.84 -24.43
CA LEU A 98 9.00 20.17 -24.87
C LEU A 98 8.94 21.54 -25.57
N LYS A 99 9.63 22.55 -25.03
CA LYS A 99 9.73 23.86 -25.68
C LYS A 99 10.36 23.76 -27.07
N LEU A 100 11.48 23.01 -27.18
CA LEU A 100 12.15 22.80 -28.46
C LEU A 100 11.24 22.09 -29.47
N ARG A 101 10.55 21.03 -29.06
CA ARG A 101 9.57 20.34 -29.93
C ARG A 101 8.40 21.24 -30.33
N THR A 102 7.96 22.12 -29.45
CA THR A 102 6.89 23.09 -29.74
C THR A 102 7.36 24.13 -30.76
N GLU A 103 8.61 24.59 -30.66
CA GLU A 103 9.24 25.46 -31.66
C GLU A 103 9.31 24.77 -33.04
N GLU A 104 9.83 23.55 -33.08
CA GLU A 104 9.95 22.75 -34.31
C GLU A 104 8.59 22.50 -34.97
N VAL A 105 7.55 22.18 -34.21
CA VAL A 105 6.19 22.04 -34.76
C VAL A 105 5.69 23.36 -35.35
N ARG A 106 6.02 24.50 -34.73
CA ARG A 106 5.62 25.81 -35.22
C ARG A 106 6.34 26.16 -36.53
N THR A 107 7.64 25.90 -36.63
CA THR A 107 8.42 26.14 -37.85
C THR A 107 7.89 25.26 -38.98
N LEU A 108 7.74 23.96 -38.75
CA LEU A 108 7.16 23.02 -39.73
C LEU A 108 5.76 23.43 -40.19
N LYS A 109 4.93 23.93 -39.28
CA LYS A 109 3.58 24.44 -39.63
C LYS A 109 3.67 25.65 -40.55
N SER A 110 4.60 26.57 -40.30
CA SER A 110 4.82 27.74 -41.17
C SER A 110 5.38 27.36 -42.53
N GLU A 111 6.34 26.43 -42.60
CA GLU A 111 6.91 25.91 -43.85
C GLU A 111 5.83 25.19 -44.69
N ASN A 112 5.01 24.36 -44.06
CA ASN A 112 3.90 23.69 -44.72
C ASN A 112 2.87 24.71 -45.26
N ALA A 113 2.59 25.79 -44.52
CA ALA A 113 1.72 26.86 -45.02
C ALA A 113 2.30 27.54 -46.26
N ILE A 114 3.61 27.85 -46.26
CA ILE A 114 4.31 28.44 -47.41
C ILE A 114 4.29 27.48 -48.61
N LEU A 115 4.61 26.20 -48.41
CA LEU A 115 4.60 25.20 -49.48
C LEU A 115 3.19 25.01 -50.07
N ASN A 116 2.16 25.01 -49.24
CA ASN A 116 0.77 24.95 -49.71
C ASN A 116 0.42 26.19 -50.54
N GLN A 117 0.84 27.37 -50.10
CA GLN A 117 0.64 28.61 -50.86
C GLN A 117 1.37 28.54 -52.22
N GLN A 118 2.64 28.13 -52.24
CA GLN A 118 3.40 27.95 -53.48
C GLN A 118 2.74 26.94 -54.42
N CYS A 119 2.22 25.82 -53.89
CA CYS A 119 1.45 24.86 -54.69
C CYS A 119 0.24 25.52 -55.35
N LEU A 120 -0.51 26.36 -54.64
CA LEU A 120 -1.66 27.08 -55.20
C LEU A 120 -1.24 28.10 -56.26
N GLU A 121 -0.13 28.82 -56.04
CA GLU A 121 0.43 29.76 -57.01
C GLU A 121 0.87 29.06 -58.30
N PHE A 122 1.59 27.93 -58.20
CA PHE A 122 1.93 27.11 -59.36
C PHE A 122 0.68 26.57 -60.07
N LEU A 123 -0.34 26.17 -59.31
CA LEU A 123 -1.60 25.70 -59.88
C LEU A 123 -2.33 26.78 -60.68
N ALA A 124 -2.29 28.02 -60.19
CA ALA A 124 -2.91 29.17 -60.85
C ALA A 124 -2.20 29.57 -62.16
N MET A 125 -0.91 29.21 -62.32
CA MET A 125 -0.14 29.46 -63.55
C MET A 125 -0.34 28.39 -64.64
N LEU A 126 -1.01 27.27 -64.34
CA LEU A 126 -1.30 26.22 -65.33
C LEU A 126 -2.47 26.58 -66.25
N ASP A 127 -2.56 25.91 -67.40
CA ASP A 127 -3.73 26.02 -68.26
C ASP A 127 -4.98 25.42 -67.58
N VAL A 128 -6.17 25.89 -67.99
CA VAL A 128 -7.46 25.54 -67.38
C VAL A 128 -7.78 24.03 -67.48
N ASN A 129 -7.33 23.35 -68.54
CA ASN A 129 -7.52 21.90 -68.68
C ASN A 129 -6.62 21.14 -67.70
N LYS A 130 -5.36 21.56 -67.52
CA LYS A 130 -4.42 20.96 -66.55
C LYS A 130 -4.82 21.24 -65.10
N GLN A 131 -5.33 22.44 -64.83
CA GLN A 131 -5.85 22.81 -63.52
C GLN A 131 -7.07 21.96 -63.14
N LYS A 132 -7.98 21.70 -64.11
CA LYS A 132 -9.15 20.84 -63.94
C LYS A 132 -8.75 19.39 -63.65
N VAL A 133 -7.80 18.82 -64.39
CA VAL A 133 -7.28 17.46 -64.12
C VAL A 133 -6.64 17.34 -62.73
N PHE A 134 -5.93 18.38 -62.25
CA PHE A 134 -5.34 18.37 -60.91
C PHE A 134 -6.41 18.51 -59.81
N GLN A 135 -7.40 19.39 -59.97
CA GLN A 135 -8.52 19.52 -59.03
C GLN A 135 -9.38 18.25 -58.97
N GLU A 136 -9.62 17.60 -60.11
CA GLU A 136 -10.31 16.32 -60.19
C GLU A 136 -9.51 15.23 -59.44
N ASN A 137 -8.19 15.16 -59.60
CA ASN A 137 -7.34 14.23 -58.85
C ASN A 137 -7.24 14.54 -57.34
N MET A 138 -7.24 15.81 -56.93
CA MET A 138 -7.21 16.20 -55.51
C MET A 138 -8.56 16.04 -54.82
N SER A 139 -9.68 16.26 -55.53
CA SER A 139 -11.03 16.03 -55.00
C SER A 139 -11.36 14.54 -54.87
N LEU A 140 -10.84 13.68 -55.76
CA LEU A 140 -10.97 12.22 -55.66
C LEU A 140 -10.37 11.64 -54.36
N LYS A 141 -9.34 12.30 -53.79
CA LYS A 141 -8.73 11.88 -52.51
C LYS A 141 -9.66 12.08 -51.30
N LYS A 142 -10.79 12.79 -51.43
CA LYS A 142 -11.73 13.06 -50.33
C LYS A 142 -12.98 12.19 -50.32
N SER A 143 -13.42 11.62 -51.44
CA SER A 143 -14.72 10.93 -51.52
C SER A 143 -14.64 9.42 -51.69
N ASP A 144 -13.57 8.85 -52.24
CA ASP A 144 -13.51 7.41 -52.56
C ASP A 144 -12.42 6.63 -51.80
N ILE A 145 -11.65 7.31 -50.94
CA ILE A 145 -10.55 6.72 -50.15
C ILE A 145 -10.77 7.00 -48.66
N THR A 146 -11.95 6.70 -48.12
CA THR A 146 -12.16 6.80 -46.67
C THR A 146 -11.57 5.62 -45.88
N ASP A 147 -11.17 4.53 -46.55
CA ASP A 147 -10.74 3.30 -45.86
C ASP A 147 -9.31 2.84 -46.14
N ILE A 148 -8.52 3.62 -46.89
CA ILE A 148 -7.08 3.35 -47.08
C ILE A 148 -6.30 4.38 -46.27
N THR A 149 -5.81 3.98 -45.10
CA THR A 149 -4.99 4.87 -44.26
C THR A 149 -3.74 5.29 -45.05
N GLY A 150 -3.23 6.52 -44.84
CA GLY A 150 -2.01 6.99 -45.53
C GLY A 150 -0.81 6.05 -45.37
N LEU A 151 -0.79 5.25 -44.29
CA LEU A 151 0.16 4.16 -44.08
C LEU A 151 -0.04 2.98 -45.05
N GLU A 152 -1.28 2.57 -45.32
CA GLU A 152 -1.58 1.52 -46.29
C GLU A 152 -1.16 1.93 -47.69
N LEU A 153 -1.39 3.19 -48.10
CA LEU A 153 -0.88 3.73 -49.38
C LEU A 153 0.65 3.75 -49.44
N ALA A 154 1.33 4.13 -48.35
CA ALA A 154 2.78 4.11 -48.27
C ALA A 154 3.35 2.69 -48.38
N VAL A 155 2.69 1.70 -47.77
CA VAL A 155 3.10 0.28 -47.86
C VAL A 155 2.85 -0.27 -49.26
N LEU A 156 1.74 0.12 -49.91
CA LEU A 156 1.45 -0.29 -51.29
C LEU A 156 2.48 0.25 -52.29
N GLY A 157 2.98 1.47 -52.08
CA GLY A 157 3.98 2.12 -52.94
C GLY A 157 5.44 1.71 -52.70
N ALA A 158 5.73 0.96 -51.63
CA ALA A 158 7.09 0.52 -51.32
C ALA A 158 7.55 -0.73 -52.11
N CYS A 159 6.63 -1.43 -52.77
CA CYS A 159 6.93 -2.58 -53.61
C CYS A 159 7.45 -2.13 -54.99
N THR A 160 8.62 -2.60 -55.39
CA THR A 160 9.23 -2.31 -56.71
C THR A 160 8.87 -3.34 -57.78
N CYS A 161 7.94 -4.28 -57.50
CA CYS A 161 7.53 -5.27 -58.48
C CYS A 161 6.80 -4.60 -59.65
N ASN A 162 7.26 -4.85 -60.87
CA ASN A 162 6.61 -4.37 -62.08
C ASN A 162 5.24 -5.03 -62.25
N THR A 163 4.19 -4.23 -62.24
CA THR A 163 2.82 -4.66 -62.52
C THR A 163 2.33 -3.98 -63.78
N SER A 164 1.76 -4.75 -64.71
CA SER A 164 1.45 -4.29 -66.07
C SER A 164 0.20 -3.42 -66.19
N GLU A 165 -0.60 -3.25 -65.12
CA GLU A 165 -1.95 -2.64 -65.20
C GLU A 165 -2.26 -1.60 -64.10
N GLY A 166 -1.26 -1.02 -63.43
CA GLY A 166 -1.49 0.00 -62.40
C GLY A 166 -2.15 -0.53 -61.11
N GLN A 167 -2.27 -1.86 -60.97
CA GLN A 167 -2.72 -2.53 -59.75
C GLN A 167 -1.53 -2.86 -58.83
N PRO A 168 -1.64 -2.68 -57.49
CA PRO A 168 -0.55 -3.02 -56.58
C PRO A 168 -0.18 -4.50 -56.65
N CYS A 169 1.12 -4.78 -56.61
CA CYS A 169 1.68 -6.13 -56.60
C CYS A 169 1.08 -6.97 -55.43
N SER A 170 1.01 -8.30 -55.55
CA SER A 170 0.51 -9.17 -54.47
C SER A 170 1.31 -8.98 -53.16
N CYS A 171 2.63 -8.77 -53.26
CA CYS A 171 3.50 -8.48 -52.12
C CYS A 171 3.10 -7.21 -51.38
N ALA A 172 2.75 -6.15 -52.11
CA ALA A 172 2.28 -4.87 -51.59
C ALA A 172 0.94 -5.03 -50.87
N LYS A 173 -0.01 -5.76 -51.48
CA LYS A 173 -1.32 -6.02 -50.89
C LYS A 173 -1.19 -6.79 -49.57
N MET A 174 -0.38 -7.85 -49.54
CA MET A 174 -0.14 -8.60 -48.30
C MET A 174 0.60 -7.75 -47.25
N ALA A 175 1.59 -6.96 -47.65
CA ALA A 175 2.29 -6.05 -46.75
C ALA A 175 1.34 -5.01 -46.14
N ALA A 176 0.42 -4.45 -46.92
CA ALA A 176 -0.55 -3.48 -46.43
C ALA A 176 -1.54 -4.10 -45.43
N VAL A 177 -2.07 -5.29 -45.74
CA VAL A 177 -2.98 -6.03 -44.84
C VAL A 177 -2.29 -6.41 -43.53
N THR A 178 -1.06 -6.94 -43.60
CA THR A 178 -0.31 -7.32 -42.40
C THR A 178 0.08 -6.09 -41.56
N ARG A 179 0.42 -4.96 -42.20
CA ARG A 179 0.67 -3.69 -41.51
C ARG A 179 -0.58 -3.17 -40.79
N LYS A 180 -1.76 -3.27 -41.43
CA LYS A 180 -3.05 -2.91 -40.82
C LYS A 180 -3.34 -3.78 -39.59
N GLN A 181 -3.15 -5.09 -39.70
CA GLN A 181 -3.31 -6.03 -38.59
C GLN A 181 -2.32 -5.75 -37.45
N LEU A 182 -1.06 -5.46 -37.75
CA LEU A 182 -0.06 -5.10 -36.74
C LEU A 182 -0.43 -3.83 -35.98
N LEU A 183 -0.99 -2.82 -36.66
CA LEU A 183 -1.47 -1.61 -35.99
C LEU A 183 -2.65 -1.89 -35.07
N HIS A 184 -3.62 -2.68 -35.54
CA HIS A 184 -4.78 -3.07 -34.74
C HIS A 184 -4.34 -3.79 -33.46
N LEU A 185 -3.46 -4.80 -33.58
CA LEU A 185 -2.91 -5.53 -32.44
C LEU A 185 -2.13 -4.62 -31.49
N LYS A 186 -1.41 -3.63 -32.02
CA LYS A 186 -0.66 -2.66 -31.20
C LYS A 186 -1.59 -1.77 -30.39
N GLN A 187 -2.71 -1.34 -30.97
CA GLN A 187 -3.76 -0.59 -30.26
C GLN A 187 -4.43 -1.44 -29.19
N GLU A 188 -4.72 -2.70 -29.50
CA GLU A 188 -5.32 -3.64 -28.54
C GLU A 188 -4.39 -3.91 -27.35
N ILE A 189 -3.08 -4.08 -27.59
CA ILE A 189 -2.06 -4.19 -26.53
C ILE A 189 -2.03 -2.93 -25.66
N GLU A 190 -2.14 -1.75 -26.26
CA GLU A 190 -2.13 -0.48 -25.52
C GLU A 190 -3.38 -0.32 -24.64
N LEU A 191 -4.55 -0.70 -25.15
CA LEU A 191 -5.79 -0.75 -24.38
C LEU A 191 -5.71 -1.76 -23.23
N LEU A 192 -5.17 -2.96 -23.49
CA LEU A 192 -4.98 -3.98 -22.46
C LEU A 192 -3.99 -3.54 -21.38
N LYS A 193 -2.91 -2.86 -21.76
CA LYS A 193 -1.96 -2.27 -20.79
C LYS A 193 -2.66 -1.25 -19.90
N LYS A 194 -3.45 -0.35 -20.49
CA LYS A 194 -4.22 0.63 -19.73
C LYS A 194 -5.19 -0.04 -18.75
N SER A 195 -5.95 -1.04 -19.21
CA SER A 195 -6.87 -1.80 -18.37
C SER A 195 -6.15 -2.54 -17.23
N LYS A 196 -4.98 -3.11 -17.50
CA LYS A 196 -4.12 -3.74 -16.49
C LYS A 196 -3.69 -2.70 -15.44
N ASP A 197 -3.20 -1.54 -15.86
CA ASP A 197 -2.74 -0.50 -14.93
C ASP A 197 -3.88 0.01 -14.05
N GLU A 198 -5.08 0.21 -14.60
CA GLU A 198 -6.30 0.54 -13.85
C GLU A 198 -6.66 -0.54 -12.81
N ALA A 199 -6.52 -1.82 -13.17
CA ALA A 199 -6.73 -2.93 -12.24
C ALA A 199 -5.69 -2.94 -11.10
N TYR A 200 -4.43 -2.63 -11.38
CA TYR A 200 -3.39 -2.50 -10.34
C TYR A 200 -3.68 -1.34 -9.38
N ILE A 201 -4.06 -0.18 -9.91
CA ILE A 201 -4.44 0.98 -9.09
C ILE A 201 -5.63 0.62 -8.20
N THR A 202 -6.64 -0.04 -8.76
CA THR A 202 -7.83 -0.47 -8.03
C THR A 202 -7.48 -1.49 -6.93
N ALA A 203 -6.62 -2.47 -7.22
CA ALA A 203 -6.17 -3.45 -6.24
C ALA A 203 -5.39 -2.80 -5.09
N ASP A 204 -4.53 -1.81 -5.38
CA ASP A 204 -3.80 -1.08 -4.36
C ASP A 204 -4.73 -0.21 -3.49
N ALA A 205 -5.73 0.44 -4.09
CA ALA A 205 -6.76 1.17 -3.35
C ALA A 205 -7.51 0.25 -2.36
N PHE A 206 -7.88 -0.96 -2.78
CA PHE A 206 -8.50 -1.94 -1.88
C PHE A 206 -7.55 -2.41 -0.78
N ARG A 207 -6.28 -2.63 -1.10
CA ARG A 207 -5.25 -2.98 -0.10
C ARG A 207 -5.12 -1.90 0.97
N ILE A 208 -5.02 -0.63 0.55
CA ILE A 208 -4.91 0.51 1.46
C ILE A 208 -6.17 0.63 2.33
N ALA A 209 -7.35 0.55 1.73
CA ALA A 209 -8.62 0.62 2.48
C ALA A 209 -8.72 -0.50 3.52
N PHE A 210 -8.28 -1.71 3.18
CA PHE A 210 -8.26 -2.85 4.09
C PHE A 210 -7.28 -2.64 5.25
N GLU A 211 -6.07 -2.15 4.97
CA GLU A 211 -5.09 -1.82 6.00
C GLU A 211 -5.58 -0.72 6.95
N GLN A 212 -6.21 0.32 6.41
CA GLN A 212 -6.84 1.38 7.21
C GLN A 212 -7.93 0.80 8.11
N GLN A 213 -8.79 -0.08 7.59
CA GLN A 213 -9.83 -0.72 8.37
C GLN A 213 -9.25 -1.60 9.49
N LEU A 214 -8.18 -2.35 9.22
CA LEU A 214 -7.48 -3.13 10.24
C LEU A 214 -6.88 -2.25 11.33
N MET A 215 -6.27 -1.14 10.96
CA MET A 215 -5.71 -0.19 11.92
C MET A 215 -6.79 0.46 12.77
N GLN A 216 -7.92 0.86 12.18
CA GLN A 216 -9.07 1.38 12.93
C GLN A 216 -9.64 0.35 13.91
N ARG A 217 -9.80 -0.91 13.47
CA ARG A 217 -10.27 -2.00 14.34
C ARG A 217 -9.31 -2.27 15.49
N LYS A 218 -8.00 -2.24 15.22
CA LYS A 218 -6.95 -2.41 16.24
C LYS A 218 -7.00 -1.27 17.27
N ASP A 219 -7.13 -0.03 16.82
CA ASP A 219 -7.26 1.13 17.71
C ASP A 219 -8.53 1.03 18.59
N GLN A 220 -9.67 0.69 17.99
CA GLN A 220 -10.91 0.46 18.73
C GLN A 220 -10.77 -0.67 19.76
N ALA A 221 -10.10 -1.77 19.42
CA ALA A 221 -9.85 -2.87 20.35
C ALA A 221 -8.95 -2.46 21.52
N LEU A 222 -7.93 -1.64 21.27
CA LEU A 222 -7.06 -1.09 22.31
C LEU A 222 -7.83 -0.16 23.26
N ARG A 223 -8.64 0.77 22.71
CA ARG A 223 -9.52 1.64 23.51
C ARG A 223 -10.51 0.84 24.36
N LEU A 224 -11.11 -0.22 23.80
CA LEU A 224 -11.99 -1.10 24.55
C LEU A 224 -11.25 -1.84 25.67
N ALA A 225 -10.03 -2.34 25.42
CA ALA A 225 -9.21 -3.00 26.43
C ALA A 225 -8.85 -2.04 27.58
N GLU A 226 -8.54 -0.79 27.27
CA GLU A 226 -8.27 0.26 28.25
C GLU A 226 -9.51 0.61 29.09
N VAL A 227 -10.68 0.77 28.46
CA VAL A 227 -11.95 0.98 29.17
C VAL A 227 -12.29 -0.23 30.06
N ILE A 228 -12.00 -1.46 29.62
CA ILE A 228 -12.19 -2.66 30.43
C ILE A 228 -11.22 -2.66 31.62
N LYS A 229 -9.97 -2.25 31.43
CA LYS A 229 -8.97 -2.13 32.51
C LYS A 229 -9.40 -1.10 33.55
N ILE A 230 -9.79 0.11 33.11
CA ILE A 230 -10.32 1.17 33.99
C ILE A 230 -11.57 0.68 34.72
N LYS A 231 -12.50 0.00 34.04
CA LYS A 231 -13.69 -0.59 34.69
C LYS A 231 -13.31 -1.67 35.71
N LYS A 232 -12.29 -2.50 35.46
CA LYS A 232 -11.82 -3.50 36.42
C LYS A 232 -11.18 -2.85 37.64
N GLU A 233 -10.33 -1.84 37.45
CA GLU A 233 -9.70 -1.07 38.52
C GLU A 233 -10.75 -0.30 39.34
N THR A 234 -11.71 0.36 38.67
CA THR A 234 -12.82 1.06 39.31
C THR A 234 -13.73 0.10 40.08
N LYS A 235 -14.06 -1.08 39.51
CA LYS A 235 -14.81 -2.12 40.23
C LYS A 235 -14.03 -2.68 41.41
N PHE A 236 -12.72 -2.83 41.30
CA PHE A 236 -11.86 -3.30 42.39
C PHE A 236 -11.74 -2.26 43.51
N ILE A 237 -11.64 -0.97 43.18
CA ILE A 237 -11.70 0.15 44.14
C ILE A 237 -13.06 0.20 44.82
N ASN A 238 -14.14 0.03 44.05
CA ASN A 238 -15.51 0.06 44.59
C ASN A 238 -15.80 -1.18 45.46
N TRP A 239 -15.28 -2.36 45.10
CA TRP A 239 -15.36 -3.57 45.93
C TRP A 239 -14.56 -3.44 47.23
N ARG A 240 -13.39 -2.78 47.18
CA ARG A 240 -12.60 -2.48 48.38
C ARG A 240 -13.34 -1.50 49.30
N ARG A 241 -13.95 -0.44 48.74
CA ARG A 241 -14.78 0.53 49.48
C ARG A 241 -16.05 -0.09 50.09
N LEU A 242 -16.68 -1.03 49.39
CA LEU A 242 -17.87 -1.76 49.88
C LEU A 242 -17.56 -2.75 51.01
N LYS A 243 -16.30 -3.20 51.14
CA LYS A 243 -15.87 -4.07 52.23
C LYS A 243 -15.51 -3.31 53.52
N GLU A 244 -15.27 -2.01 53.41
CA GLU A 244 -14.83 -1.14 54.50
C GLU A 244 -15.99 -0.36 55.13
N ASP A 245 -17.07 -0.12 54.40
CA ASP A 245 -18.24 0.60 54.90
C ASP A 245 -19.41 -0.34 55.18
N GLY A 246 -19.67 -0.56 56.47
CA GLY A 246 -20.82 -1.33 56.93
C GLY A 246 -22.14 -0.64 56.59
N SER A 247 -23.04 -1.40 55.97
CA SER A 247 -24.48 -1.16 55.88
C SER A 247 -24.97 0.14 55.20
N VAL A 248 -25.24 0.09 53.89
CA VAL A 248 -26.27 0.93 53.26
C VAL A 248 -27.05 0.14 52.20
N LYS A 249 -28.38 0.28 52.24
CA LYS A 249 -29.40 -0.41 51.45
C LYS A 249 -29.15 -0.36 49.93
N LEU A 250 -29.12 -1.53 49.31
CA LEU A 250 -29.09 -1.69 47.85
C LEU A 250 -30.52 -1.64 47.27
N GLN A 251 -30.96 -0.47 46.79
CA GLN A 251 -32.07 -0.38 45.84
C GLN A 251 -31.47 -0.58 44.44
N GLY A 252 -31.29 -1.84 44.04
CA GLY A 252 -30.69 -2.20 42.76
C GLY A 252 -31.68 -2.11 41.61
N ASN A 253 -31.43 -1.20 40.66
CA ASN A 253 -31.98 -1.30 39.33
C ASN A 253 -31.39 -2.55 38.67
N LYS A 254 -32.20 -3.59 38.47
CA LYS A 254 -31.77 -4.88 37.92
C LYS A 254 -31.89 -4.82 36.39
N ASN A 255 -30.94 -4.19 35.72
CA ASN A 255 -30.85 -4.25 34.27
C ASN A 255 -30.63 -5.72 33.87
N SER A 256 -31.49 -6.23 33.00
CA SER A 256 -31.48 -7.64 32.61
C SER A 256 -30.25 -7.98 31.76
N LEU A 257 -29.97 -9.28 31.61
CA LEU A 257 -28.81 -9.74 30.87
C LEU A 257 -28.88 -9.30 29.39
N GLY A 258 -30.08 -9.31 28.80
CA GLY A 258 -30.34 -8.80 27.46
C GLY A 258 -29.94 -7.33 27.31
N GLN A 259 -30.34 -6.49 28.28
CA GLN A 259 -30.01 -5.06 28.30
C GLN A 259 -28.52 -4.74 28.47
N LYS A 260 -27.74 -5.65 29.03
CA LYS A 260 -26.28 -5.48 29.14
C LYS A 260 -25.56 -5.87 27.87
N LEU A 261 -26.15 -6.77 27.07
CA LEU A 261 -25.55 -7.31 25.85
C LEU A 261 -25.98 -6.53 24.60
N SER A 262 -27.16 -5.92 24.62
CA SER A 262 -27.68 -5.05 23.54
C SER A 262 -26.70 -3.93 23.19
N GLY A 263 -26.08 -3.30 24.19
CA GLY A 263 -25.08 -2.23 24.00
C GLY A 263 -23.72 -2.67 23.41
N LEU A 264 -23.51 -3.97 23.17
CA LEU A 264 -22.29 -4.50 22.55
C LEU A 264 -22.49 -4.89 21.08
N LEU A 265 -23.72 -4.88 20.58
CA LEU A 265 -24.02 -5.23 19.20
C LEU A 265 -23.95 -3.99 18.30
N SER A 266 -23.31 -4.14 17.14
CA SER A 266 -23.08 -3.05 16.19
C SER A 266 -24.31 -2.66 15.35
N SER A 267 -25.43 -3.36 15.52
CA SER A 267 -26.67 -3.22 14.74
C SER A 267 -27.82 -2.87 15.67
N ASP A 268 -28.52 -1.76 15.39
CA ASP A 268 -29.63 -1.25 16.22
C ASP A 268 -30.87 -2.18 16.21
N VAL A 269 -31.02 -2.99 15.16
CA VAL A 269 -32.13 -3.94 15.02
C VAL A 269 -31.85 -5.21 15.84
N ASP A 270 -30.59 -5.64 15.90
CA ASP A 270 -30.19 -6.83 16.66
C ASP A 270 -30.02 -6.52 18.15
N SER A 271 -29.60 -5.30 18.49
CA SER A 271 -29.53 -4.83 19.87
C SER A 271 -30.91 -4.81 20.52
N ARG A 272 -31.95 -4.33 19.82
CA ARG A 272 -33.31 -4.23 20.35
C ARG A 272 -33.94 -5.61 20.63
N LYS A 273 -33.70 -6.59 19.74
CA LYS A 273 -34.18 -7.97 19.93
C LYS A 273 -33.54 -8.66 21.14
N VAL A 274 -32.26 -8.36 21.40
CA VAL A 274 -31.51 -8.87 22.57
C VAL A 274 -31.92 -8.15 23.85
N ASP A 275 -32.26 -6.87 23.77
CA ASP A 275 -32.69 -6.04 24.89
C ASP A 275 -33.99 -6.54 25.54
N GLU A 276 -34.91 -7.07 24.73
CA GLU A 276 -36.24 -7.55 25.12
C GLU A 276 -36.23 -8.95 25.75
N LEU A 277 -35.09 -9.65 25.76
CA LEU A 277 -34.98 -11.03 26.25
C LEU A 277 -34.33 -11.10 27.63
N ASP A 278 -35.01 -11.79 28.55
CA ASP A 278 -34.56 -12.00 29.93
C ASP A 278 -34.07 -13.43 30.21
N ASN A 279 -34.44 -14.40 29.37
CA ASN A 279 -34.04 -15.80 29.53
C ASN A 279 -32.62 -16.04 28.95
N PRO A 280 -31.64 -16.46 29.78
CA PRO A 280 -30.25 -16.64 29.33
C PRO A 280 -30.08 -17.67 28.20
N HIS A 281 -30.96 -18.66 28.12
CA HIS A 281 -30.88 -19.69 27.07
C HIS A 281 -31.35 -19.17 25.71
N GLU A 282 -32.35 -18.28 25.70
CA GLU A 282 -32.85 -17.65 24.48
C GLU A 282 -31.88 -16.58 23.96
N ILE A 283 -31.26 -15.82 24.88
CA ILE A 283 -30.19 -14.87 24.53
C ILE A 283 -29.01 -15.61 23.91
N LEU A 284 -28.56 -16.70 24.52
CA LEU A 284 -27.44 -17.50 24.00
C LEU A 284 -27.77 -18.08 22.62
N LYS A 285 -28.99 -18.62 22.45
CA LYS A 285 -29.45 -19.17 21.17
C LYS A 285 -29.43 -18.11 20.07
N MET A 286 -29.98 -16.94 20.32
CA MET A 286 -30.01 -15.86 19.34
C MET A 286 -28.62 -15.30 19.01
N LEU A 287 -27.72 -15.24 20.00
CA LEU A 287 -26.32 -14.85 19.73
C LEU A 287 -25.59 -15.88 18.88
N ILE A 288 -25.86 -17.18 19.07
CA ILE A 288 -25.34 -18.25 18.23
C ILE A 288 -25.90 -18.14 16.81
N ASP A 289 -27.21 -17.90 16.67
CA ASP A 289 -27.85 -17.73 15.35
C ASP A 289 -27.25 -16.52 14.60
N LEU A 290 -27.04 -15.38 15.28
CA LEU A 290 -26.41 -14.19 14.68
C LEU A 290 -24.95 -14.41 14.28
N VAL A 291 -24.21 -15.25 15.01
CA VAL A 291 -22.83 -15.62 14.65
C VAL A 291 -22.86 -16.55 13.43
N ASN A 292 -23.76 -17.53 13.41
CA ASN A 292 -23.94 -18.43 12.28
C ASN A 292 -24.34 -17.68 10.99
N ASP A 293 -25.28 -16.73 11.06
CA ASP A 293 -25.69 -15.92 9.90
C ASP A 293 -24.53 -15.09 9.33
N LYS A 294 -23.65 -14.57 10.20
CA LYS A 294 -22.44 -13.83 9.77
C LYS A 294 -21.40 -14.76 9.15
N GLU A 295 -21.24 -15.95 9.70
CA GLU A 295 -20.36 -16.98 9.12
C GLU A 295 -20.90 -17.45 7.75
N GLU A 296 -22.21 -17.63 7.61
CA GLU A 296 -22.87 -17.97 6.35
C GLU A 296 -22.72 -16.85 5.32
N ALA A 297 -22.93 -15.58 5.70
CA ALA A 297 -22.68 -14.43 4.82
C ALA A 297 -21.22 -14.35 4.36
N LEU A 298 -20.25 -14.63 5.24
CA LEU A 298 -18.84 -14.72 4.89
C LEU A 298 -18.53 -15.92 3.99
N ALA A 299 -19.19 -17.07 4.19
CA ALA A 299 -19.06 -18.23 3.32
C ALA A 299 -19.60 -17.91 1.91
N HIS A 300 -20.72 -17.21 1.79
CA HIS A 300 -21.24 -16.71 0.53
C HIS A 300 -20.28 -15.72 -0.14
N GLN A 301 -19.73 -14.76 0.61
CA GLN A 301 -18.74 -13.82 0.10
C GLN A 301 -17.50 -14.55 -0.43
N ARG A 302 -16.97 -15.52 0.31
CA ARG A 302 -15.84 -16.37 -0.13
C ARG A 302 -16.19 -17.20 -1.36
N LYS A 303 -17.39 -17.78 -1.42
CA LYS A 303 -17.88 -18.55 -2.57
C LYS A 303 -17.98 -17.69 -3.83
N VAL A 304 -18.48 -16.46 -3.72
CA VAL A 304 -18.53 -15.49 -4.83
C VAL A 304 -17.13 -15.09 -5.27
N SER A 305 -16.22 -14.77 -4.33
CA SER A 305 -14.82 -14.49 -4.66
C SER A 305 -14.14 -15.66 -5.38
N TYR A 306 -14.38 -16.89 -4.94
CA TYR A 306 -13.86 -18.10 -5.59
C TYR A 306 -14.47 -18.31 -6.99
N MET A 307 -15.78 -18.13 -7.15
CA MET A 307 -16.44 -18.22 -8.46
C MET A 307 -15.93 -17.16 -9.44
N LEU A 308 -15.68 -15.93 -8.98
CA LEU A 308 -15.12 -14.86 -9.81
C LEU A 308 -13.66 -15.16 -10.21
N ALA A 309 -12.85 -15.65 -9.28
CA ALA A 309 -11.48 -16.08 -9.59
C ALA A 309 -11.47 -17.22 -10.63
N ARG A 310 -12.34 -18.21 -10.47
CA ARG A 310 -12.45 -19.34 -11.40
C ARG A 310 -13.03 -18.94 -12.76
N ALA A 311 -13.94 -17.96 -12.81
CA ALA A 311 -14.44 -17.40 -14.07
C ALA A 311 -13.33 -16.65 -14.82
N VAL A 312 -12.45 -15.94 -14.11
CA VAL A 312 -11.25 -15.32 -14.69
C VAL A 312 -10.28 -16.39 -15.22
N GLU A 313 -10.06 -17.47 -14.49
CA GLU A 313 -9.22 -18.60 -14.91
C GLU A 313 -9.81 -19.38 -16.10
N LEU A 314 -11.12 -19.67 -16.10
CA LEU A 314 -11.80 -20.33 -17.23
C LEU A 314 -11.85 -19.45 -18.47
N LYS A 315 -11.99 -18.13 -18.30
CA LYS A 315 -11.87 -17.18 -19.42
C LYS A 315 -10.42 -17.11 -19.92
N GLY A 316 -9.43 -17.27 -19.05
CA GLY A 316 -8.03 -17.45 -19.45
C GLY A 316 -7.72 -18.80 -20.13
N ALA A 317 -8.39 -19.89 -19.71
CA ALA A 317 -8.20 -21.24 -20.25
C ALA A 317 -8.97 -21.47 -21.56
N ALA A 318 -10.16 -20.89 -21.74
CA ALA A 318 -10.88 -20.89 -23.01
C ALA A 318 -10.03 -20.20 -24.12
N TRP A 319 -9.29 -19.16 -23.76
CA TRP A 319 -8.35 -18.49 -24.67
C TRP A 319 -7.11 -19.34 -24.99
N ALA A 320 -6.74 -20.25 -24.09
CA ALA A 320 -5.66 -21.23 -24.31
C ALA A 320 -6.12 -22.46 -25.13
N GLN A 321 -7.41 -22.81 -25.10
CA GLN A 321 -7.96 -23.96 -25.82
C GLN A 321 -8.37 -23.61 -27.27
N ASP A 322 -8.80 -22.36 -27.52
CA ASP A 322 -8.96 -21.82 -28.88
C ASP A 322 -7.63 -21.76 -29.67
N THR A 323 -6.50 -21.90 -28.99
CA THR A 323 -5.16 -21.98 -29.59
C THR A 323 -4.71 -23.41 -29.94
N GLU A 324 -5.33 -24.47 -29.37
CA GLU A 324 -4.98 -25.87 -29.67
C GLU A 324 -5.91 -26.53 -30.69
N ASP A 325 -7.18 -26.13 -30.81
CA ASP A 325 -8.14 -26.76 -31.73
C ASP A 325 -8.04 -26.27 -33.19
N GLN A 326 -7.22 -25.24 -33.48
CA GLN A 326 -6.87 -24.85 -34.86
C GLN A 326 -5.70 -25.67 -35.45
N GLY A 327 -5.20 -26.68 -34.71
CA GLY A 327 -4.02 -27.47 -35.05
C GLY A 327 -4.27 -28.82 -35.74
N LYS A 328 -5.47 -29.13 -36.27
CA LYS A 328 -5.72 -30.41 -36.98
C LYS A 328 -6.48 -30.28 -38.31
N ALA A 329 -5.69 -30.42 -39.39
CA ALA A 329 -5.94 -31.05 -40.68
C ALA A 329 -7.07 -30.52 -41.60
N VAL A 330 -6.70 -30.11 -42.83
CA VAL A 330 -6.94 -30.84 -44.09
C VAL A 330 -5.96 -30.31 -45.17
N GLN A 331 -5.09 -31.18 -45.71
CA GLN A 331 -4.45 -30.97 -47.02
C GLN A 331 -5.40 -31.43 -48.13
N PRO A 332 -5.30 -30.84 -49.33
CA PRO A 332 -5.23 -31.68 -50.52
C PRO A 332 -4.13 -31.25 -51.51
N LEU A 333 -3.19 -32.16 -51.71
CA LEU A 333 -2.76 -32.74 -53.00
C LEU A 333 -2.64 -31.81 -54.23
N GLY A 334 -1.40 -31.66 -54.72
CA GLY A 334 -1.08 -31.00 -56.00
C GLY A 334 -1.44 -31.80 -57.25
N PRO A 335 -1.14 -31.26 -58.45
CA PRO A 335 -0.29 -31.97 -59.42
C PRO A 335 0.73 -31.06 -60.17
N PRO A 336 1.68 -31.62 -60.96
CA PRO A 336 3.08 -31.15 -61.02
C PRO A 336 3.59 -30.58 -62.36
N GLY A 337 4.64 -29.72 -62.26
CA GLY A 337 5.68 -29.40 -63.28
C GLY A 337 5.24 -28.70 -64.58
N PRO A 338 6.15 -28.29 -65.50
CA PRO A 338 7.63 -28.29 -65.53
C PRO A 338 8.23 -26.86 -65.70
N GLY A 339 9.46 -26.52 -65.30
CA GLY A 339 10.73 -26.91 -65.93
C GLY A 339 11.36 -25.72 -66.69
N HIS A 340 12.57 -25.29 -66.30
CA HIS A 340 13.69 -24.70 -67.06
C HIS A 340 14.56 -23.81 -66.14
N THR A 341 15.80 -24.22 -65.81
CA THR A 341 17.10 -23.68 -66.34
C THR A 341 17.22 -22.15 -66.17
N CYS A 342 18.31 -21.55 -65.70
CA CYS A 342 19.71 -21.86 -65.82
C CYS A 342 20.50 -20.92 -64.87
N CYS A 343 21.74 -21.35 -64.60
CA CYS A 343 22.85 -20.75 -63.87
C CYS A 343 23.08 -19.23 -64.01
N CYS A 344 23.70 -18.65 -62.98
CA CYS A 344 25.03 -18.04 -63.07
C CYS A 344 25.62 -17.87 -61.67
N ASP A 345 26.65 -18.64 -61.37
CA ASP A 345 27.68 -18.32 -60.38
C ASP A 345 28.48 -17.11 -60.86
N LEU A 346 28.83 -16.21 -59.94
CA LEU A 346 30.11 -15.50 -59.99
C LEU A 346 30.52 -15.10 -58.57
N ALA A 347 31.61 -15.72 -58.15
CA ALA A 347 32.31 -15.55 -56.89
C ALA A 347 33.02 -14.19 -56.78
N SER A 348 33.19 -13.71 -55.55
CA SER A 348 34.40 -13.00 -55.06
C SER A 348 34.28 -12.87 -53.53
N GLN A 349 34.85 -13.80 -52.75
CA GLN A 349 36.20 -13.75 -52.15
C GLN A 349 36.54 -12.46 -51.39
N ASN A 350 36.51 -12.53 -50.06
CA ASN A 350 37.66 -12.37 -49.13
C ASN A 350 37.13 -12.11 -47.70
N ALA A 351 37.25 -13.08 -46.80
CA ALA A 351 38.34 -13.28 -45.82
C ALA A 351 38.02 -12.58 -44.47
N LEU A 352 37.58 -13.35 -43.46
CA LEU A 352 38.37 -13.82 -42.30
C LEU A 352 38.98 -12.66 -41.49
N SER A 353 38.54 -12.47 -40.23
CA SER A 353 39.30 -13.00 -39.09
C SER A 353 38.43 -13.24 -37.84
N SER A 354 38.83 -14.28 -37.11
CA SER A 354 38.26 -14.88 -35.91
C SER A 354 38.90 -14.41 -34.60
N ALA A 355 38.29 -14.85 -33.48
CA ALA A 355 38.80 -14.99 -32.10
C ALA A 355 38.70 -13.73 -31.21
N SER A 356 38.41 -13.78 -29.92
CA SER A 356 37.86 -14.78 -28.97
C SER A 356 37.79 -14.09 -27.59
N ASP A 357 36.90 -14.57 -26.71
CA ASP A 357 36.91 -14.48 -25.24
C ASP A 357 36.78 -13.12 -24.52
N ALA A 358 35.72 -12.97 -23.72
CA ALA A 358 35.80 -13.12 -22.25
C ALA A 358 34.53 -12.61 -21.52
N ASN A 359 34.09 -13.46 -20.58
CA ASN A 359 33.41 -13.17 -19.32
C ASN A 359 31.93 -12.78 -19.30
N GLY A 360 31.13 -13.73 -18.83
CA GLY A 360 29.79 -13.51 -18.31
C GLY A 360 29.80 -12.86 -16.93
N PHE A 361 28.69 -12.19 -16.62
CA PHE A 361 28.21 -11.97 -15.27
C PHE A 361 26.69 -12.11 -15.28
N GLU A 362 26.21 -13.10 -14.54
CA GLU A 362 24.82 -13.27 -14.13
C GLU A 362 24.41 -12.06 -13.28
N ASN A 363 23.31 -11.39 -13.64
CA ASN A 363 22.63 -10.47 -12.74
C ASN A 363 21.27 -11.07 -12.32
N SER A 364 21.27 -11.62 -11.12
CA SER A 364 20.09 -12.02 -10.35
C SER A 364 19.25 -10.78 -10.02
N VAL A 365 18.05 -10.69 -10.61
CA VAL A 365 17.07 -9.63 -10.29
C VAL A 365 16.40 -9.96 -8.96
N LYS A 366 16.89 -9.35 -7.87
CA LYS A 366 16.16 -9.27 -6.60
C LYS A 366 15.11 -8.16 -6.72
N VAL A 367 13.84 -8.56 -6.75
CA VAL A 367 12.68 -7.67 -6.69
C VAL A 367 12.59 -7.05 -5.30
N LEU A 368 12.89 -5.75 -5.18
CA LEU A 368 12.65 -4.97 -3.96
C LEU A 368 11.27 -4.28 -4.06
N ARG A 369 10.35 -4.73 -3.21
CA ARG A 369 9.02 -4.17 -2.98
C ARG A 369 9.17 -2.79 -2.33
N LYS A 370 8.78 -1.71 -3.02
CA LYS A 370 8.68 -0.35 -2.45
C LYS A 370 7.22 -0.02 -2.18
N SER A 371 6.87 0.10 -0.90
CA SER A 371 5.62 0.66 -0.41
C SER A 371 5.76 2.16 -0.27
N HIS A 372 4.88 2.91 -0.93
CA HIS A 372 4.74 4.36 -0.77
C HIS A 372 3.51 4.65 0.07
N SER A 373 3.69 5.40 1.16
CA SER A 373 2.61 6.02 1.92
C SER A 373 2.95 7.51 2.02
N TRP A 374 2.09 8.36 1.47
CA TRP A 374 2.16 9.82 1.63
C TRP A 374 1.31 10.25 2.83
N PRO A 375 1.70 11.29 3.59
CA PRO A 375 0.87 11.85 4.64
C PRO A 375 -0.13 12.88 4.07
N SER A 376 -1.40 12.80 4.51
CA SER A 376 -2.42 13.81 4.21
C SER A 376 -2.27 14.99 5.17
N GLN A 377 -1.99 16.18 4.64
CA GLN A 377 -1.97 17.43 5.41
C GLN A 377 -3.33 18.13 5.26
N THR A 378 -4.02 18.29 6.38
CA THR A 378 -5.26 19.08 6.50
C THR A 378 -4.86 20.54 6.76
N THR A 379 -5.01 21.42 5.78
CA THR A 379 -4.90 22.87 5.96
C THR A 379 -6.29 23.45 6.15
N GLN A 380 -6.60 23.87 7.38
CA GLN A 380 -7.65 24.84 7.65
C GLN A 380 -7.12 26.22 7.29
N TYR A 381 -7.79 26.91 6.37
CA TYR A 381 -7.61 28.34 6.14
C TYR A 381 -8.66 29.08 6.98
N GLU A 382 -8.22 29.92 7.91
CA GLU A 382 -9.03 31.00 8.49
C GLU A 382 -8.90 32.22 7.56
N GLU A 383 -10.02 32.68 7.02
CA GLU A 383 -10.15 33.99 6.37
C GLU A 383 -10.35 35.04 7.46
N ASP A 384 -9.33 35.88 7.70
CA ASP A 384 -9.51 37.15 8.42
C ASP A 384 -9.88 38.23 7.41
N ASP A 385 -11.15 38.62 7.48
CA ASP A 385 -11.72 39.78 6.82
C ASP A 385 -11.37 41.02 7.65
N SER A 386 -10.74 42.03 7.04
CA SER A 386 -10.53 43.34 7.68
C SER A 386 -10.57 44.45 6.64
N CYS A 387 -11.76 45.04 6.50
CA CYS A 387 -11.91 46.43 6.08
C CYS A 387 -11.35 47.36 7.17
N GLY A 388 -10.49 48.29 6.75
CA GLY A 388 -9.95 49.38 7.58
C GLY A 388 -8.78 50.06 6.90
#